data_AF-A0A662J9X5-F1
#
_entry.id   AF-A0A662J9X5-F1
#
_cell.length_a   1.000
_cell.length_b   1.000
_cell.length_c   1.000
_cell.angle_alpha   90.00
_cell.angle_beta   90.00
_cell.angle_gamma   90.00
#
_symmetry.space_group_name_H-M   'P 1'
#
loop_
_entity.id
_entity.type
_entity.pdbx_description
1 polymer ?
#
loop_
_entity_poly.entity_id
_entity_poly.type
_entity_poly.pdbx_seq_one_letter_code
_entity_poly.pdbx_strand_id
1 'polypeptide(L)' 'MCHGGCGALIHVKDGKAVKVEGDPSHPVSRGYMCAKGLA' A
#
# COMPACT_ATOMS: atom_id res chain seq x y z
N MET A 1 -0.04 -9.91 -1.39
CA MET A 1 -1.47 -9.54 -1.46
C MET A 1 -2.30 -10.59 -0.75
N CYS A 2 -3.25 -10.18 0.10
CA CYS A 2 -4.23 -11.05 0.75
C CYS A 2 -5.59 -10.92 0.05
N HIS A 3 -6.54 -11.82 0.29
CA HIS A 3 -7.91 -11.72 -0.23
C HIS A 3 -8.64 -10.43 0.21
N GLY A 4 -8.13 -9.73 1.23
CA GLY A 4 -8.69 -8.47 1.72
C GLY A 4 -8.60 -7.28 0.75
N GLY A 5 -7.91 -7.41 -0.40
CA GLY A 5 -7.95 -6.40 -1.46
C GLY A 5 -7.47 -5.00 -1.02
N CYS A 6 -6.53 -4.92 -0.09
CA CYS A 6 -6.05 -3.63 0.43
C CYS A 6 -5.35 -2.81 -0.66
N GLY A 7 -5.79 -1.56 -0.85
CA GLY A 7 -5.13 -0.60 -1.73
C GLY A 7 -3.77 -0.17 -1.20
N ALA A 8 -2.78 -0.08 -2.11
CA ALA A 8 -1.41 0.33 -1.83
C ALA A 8 -1.00 1.49 -2.74
N LEU A 9 -0.34 2.48 -2.16
CA LEU A 9 0.32 3.58 -2.84
C LEU A 9 1.82 3.31 -2.87
N ILE A 10 2.37 3.19 -4.08
CA ILE A 10 3.80 3.00 -4.29
C ILE A 10 4.41 4.35 -4.69
N HIS A 11 5.30 4.85 -3.84
CA HIS A 11 6.08 6.04 -4.15
C HIS A 11 7.34 5.61 -4.89
N VAL A 12 7.44 6.03 -6.15
CA VAL A 12 8.60 5.78 -7.00
C VAL A 12 9.42 7.05 -7.11
N LYS A 13 10.71 6.96 -6.80
CA LYS A 13 11.68 8.04 -6.98
C LYS A 13 12.88 7.50 -7.76
N ASP A 14 13.30 8.22 -8.80
CA ASP A 14 14.41 7.80 -9.68
C ASP A 14 14.20 6.40 -10.28
N GLY A 15 12.95 6.05 -10.60
CA GLY A 15 12.57 4.74 -11.15
C GLY A 15 12.58 3.59 -10.15
N LYS A 16 12.86 3.85 -8.86
CA LYS A 16 12.85 2.85 -7.79
C LYS A 16 11.72 3.11 -6.81
N ALA A 17 11.05 2.05 -6.38
CA ALA A 17 10.07 2.13 -5.30
C ALA A 17 10.81 2.47 -4.00
N VAL A 18 10.58 3.67 -3.46
CA VAL A 18 11.22 4.16 -2.24
C VAL A 18 10.32 4.03 -1.02
N LYS A 19 9.01 3.91 -1.22
CA LYS A 19 8.04 3.77 -0.13
C LYS A 19 6.78 3.07 -0.62
N VAL A 20 6.20 2.25 0.24
CA VAL A 20 4.88 1.64 0.04
C VAL A 20 4.02 2.04 1.22
N GLU A 21 2.85 2.61 0.96
CA GLU A 21 1.89 3.04 1.97
C GLU A 21 0.50 2.49 1.65
N GLY A 22 -0.38 2.39 2.65
CA GLY A 22 -1.78 2.07 2.39
C GLY A 22 -2.49 3.25 1.77
N ASP A 23 -3.38 3.00 0.80
CA ASP A 23 -4.20 4.05 0.20
C ASP A 23 -5.30 4.52 1.19
N PRO A 24 -5.26 5.78 1.68
CA PRO A 24 -6.26 6.34 2.59
C PRO A 24 -7.66 6.37 1.98
N SER A 25 -7.71 6.52 0.65
CA SER A 25 -8.93 6.60 -0.16
C SER A 25 -9.62 5.23 -0.31
N HIS A 26 -8.92 4.15 0.03
CA HIS A 26 -9.41 2.81 -0.25
C HIS A 26 -10.55 2.43 0.69
N PRO A 27 -11.71 1.95 0.19
CA PRO A 27 -12.90 1.72 1.02
C PRO A 27 -12.68 0.63 2.08
N VAL A 28 -11.80 -0.33 1.81
CA VAL A 28 -11.52 -1.46 2.72
C VAL A 28 -10.41 -1.14 3.71
N SER A 29 -9.22 -0.78 3.21
CA SER A 29 -8.03 -0.54 4.03
C SER A 29 -7.99 0.85 4.66
N ARG A 30 -8.57 1.88 4.03
CA ARG A 30 -8.59 3.28 4.51
C ARG A 30 -7.22 3.74 5.02
N GLY A 31 -6.17 3.42 4.28
CA GLY A 31 -4.79 3.79 4.61
C GLY A 31 -4.08 2.80 5.54
N TYR A 32 -4.79 1.89 6.19
CA TYR A 32 -4.19 0.87 7.03
C TYR A 32 -3.68 -0.31 6.19
N MET A 33 -2.42 -0.67 6.44
CA MET A 33 -1.75 -1.77 5.77
C MET A 33 -1.05 -2.65 6.79
N CYS A 34 -1.17 -3.97 6.63
CA CYS A 34 -0.47 -4.93 7.47
C CYS A 34 0.99 -5.09 7.03
N ALA A 35 1.83 -5.66 7.90
CA ALA A 35 3.24 -5.92 7.59
C ALA A 35 3.44 -6.68 6.27
N LYS A 36 2.51 -7.56 5.86
CA LYS A 36 2.58 -8.27 4.56
C LYS A 36 2.43 -7.37 3.32
N GLY A 37 1.84 -6.19 3.45
CA GLY A 37 1.69 -5.24 2.35
C GLY A 37 2.80 -4.19 2.32
N LEU A 38 3.44 -3.95 3.47
CA LEU A 38 4.56 -3.03 3.63
C LEU A 38 5.94 -3.70 3.47
N ALA A 39 5.97 -5.04 3.45
CA ALA A 39 7.17 -5.86 3.28
C ALA A 39 7.40 -6.24 1.82
#